data_AF-A0A6J8BDW7-F1
#
_entry.id   AF-A0A6J8BDW7-F1
#
_cell.length_a   1.000
_cell.length_b   1.000
_cell.length_c   1.000
_cell.angle_alpha   90.00
_cell.angle_beta   90.00
_cell.angle_gamma   90.00
#
_symmetry.space_group_name_H-M   'P 1'
#
loop_
_entity.id
_entity.type
_entity.pdbx_description
1 polymer ?
#
loop_
_entity_poly.entity_id
_entity_poly.type
_entity_poly.pdbx_seq_one_letter_code
_entity_poly.pdbx_strand_id
1 'polypeptide(L)'
;MLYYILYQVYKDDKFKILSPFKSCECNLISDELCLSSDEKTTIAKTYISTNVKDIDDLSQNSEFFPLLCSLYLETKHSDMKEFFRNPFVVYKDELDKLSEAGDEGNYKICSLALCVLFNNQLEEKWFQGKATDEQRQIINDTCEACEFNGIPKAKLKKALDTLDGTFICKQNGIYRR
;
A
#
# COMPACT_ATOMS: atom_id res chain seq x y z
N MET A 1 0.10 9.59 -3.51
CA MET A 1 1.02 8.57 -4.04
C MET A 1 0.35 7.24 -4.27
N LEU A 2 0.15 6.37 -3.27
CA LEU A 2 -0.44 5.02 -3.49
C LEU A 2 -1.79 5.02 -4.23
N TYR A 3 -2.55 6.13 -4.22
CA TYR A 3 -3.80 6.29 -4.97
C TYR A 3 -3.67 6.79 -6.42
N TYR A 4 -2.69 7.63 -6.78
CA TYR A 4 -2.35 7.89 -8.20
C TYR A 4 -1.74 6.63 -8.84
N ILE A 5 -1.08 5.86 -7.97
CA ILE A 5 -0.49 4.56 -8.25
C ILE A 5 -1.58 3.51 -8.41
N LEU A 6 -2.55 3.44 -7.50
CA LEU A 6 -3.77 2.64 -7.66
C LEU A 6 -4.59 3.11 -8.87
N TYR A 7 -4.67 4.41 -9.18
CA TYR A 7 -5.38 4.96 -10.34
C TYR A 7 -4.77 4.55 -11.68
N GLN A 8 -3.44 4.54 -11.77
CA GLN A 8 -2.72 4.02 -12.94
C GLN A 8 -2.73 2.47 -12.96
N VAL A 9 -2.71 1.80 -11.80
CA VAL A 9 -2.96 0.34 -11.66
C VAL A 9 -4.37 -0.02 -12.14
N TYR A 10 -5.40 0.80 -11.88
CA TYR A 10 -6.78 0.55 -12.35
C TYR A 10 -6.94 0.67 -13.86
N LYS A 11 -6.02 1.37 -14.53
CA LYS A 11 -5.95 1.44 -16.00
C LYS A 11 -5.21 0.25 -16.58
N ASP A 12 -4.51 -0.52 -15.76
CA ASP A 12 -3.90 -1.77 -16.15
C ASP A 12 -4.95 -2.87 -16.15
N ASP A 13 -5.08 -3.57 -17.28
CA ASP A 13 -6.06 -4.64 -17.47
C ASP A 13 -5.90 -5.75 -16.43
N LYS A 14 -4.69 -5.95 -15.90
CA LYS A 14 -4.37 -6.96 -14.89
C LYS A 14 -5.01 -6.68 -13.53
N PHE A 15 -5.31 -5.42 -13.22
CA PHE A 15 -5.89 -5.01 -11.93
C PHE A 15 -7.29 -4.38 -12.09
N LYS A 16 -7.98 -4.66 -13.20
CA LYS A 16 -9.39 -4.27 -13.43
C LYS A 16 -10.34 -4.69 -12.30
N ILE A 17 -9.99 -5.77 -11.59
CA ILE A 17 -10.70 -6.29 -10.42
C ILE A 17 -10.86 -5.23 -9.30
N LEU A 18 -9.96 -4.24 -9.22
CA LEU A 18 -10.02 -3.18 -8.23
C LEU A 18 -10.87 -1.97 -8.67
N SER A 19 -11.53 -2.04 -9.83
CA SER A 19 -12.32 -0.94 -10.40
C SER A 19 -13.55 -0.48 -9.61
N PRO A 20 -14.23 -1.32 -8.80
CA PRO A 20 -15.32 -0.85 -7.92
C PRO A 20 -14.84 0.16 -6.85
N PHE A 21 -13.55 0.21 -6.58
CA PHE A 21 -12.95 1.11 -5.58
C PHE A 21 -12.55 2.48 -6.14
N LYS A 22 -12.91 2.77 -7.40
CA LYS A 22 -12.61 4.03 -8.12
C LYS A 22 -13.14 5.30 -7.44
N SER A 23 -14.20 5.21 -6.63
CA SER A 23 -14.84 6.36 -5.98
C SER A 23 -14.16 6.80 -4.67
N CYS A 24 -13.22 6.00 -4.15
CA CYS A 24 -12.42 6.36 -2.97
C CYS A 24 -11.23 7.22 -3.42
N GLU A 25 -11.48 8.48 -3.79
CA GLU A 25 -10.40 9.39 -4.20
C GLU A 25 -9.70 10.03 -2.99
N CYS A 26 -8.38 9.92 -2.92
CA CYS A 26 -7.53 10.65 -1.97
C CYS A 26 -6.41 11.34 -2.77
N ASN A 27 -6.51 12.66 -2.96
CA ASN A 27 -5.51 13.45 -3.68
C ASN A 27 -4.29 13.73 -2.80
N LEU A 28 -3.38 12.76 -2.74
CA LEU A 28 -2.13 12.87 -1.97
C LEU A 28 -1.06 13.78 -2.61
N ILE A 29 -1.36 14.42 -3.75
CA ILE A 29 -0.59 15.52 -4.33
C ILE A 29 -1.31 16.86 -4.09
N SER A 30 -2.38 16.85 -3.29
CA SER A 30 -2.92 18.10 -2.78
C SER A 30 -1.82 18.78 -1.97
N ASP A 31 -1.82 20.11 -2.03
CA ASP A 31 -0.88 20.91 -1.24
C ASP A 31 -1.00 20.61 0.27
N GLU A 32 -2.14 20.04 0.70
CA GLU A 32 -2.41 19.61 2.07
C GLU A 32 -1.75 18.28 2.49
N LEU A 33 -1.38 17.42 1.52
CA LEU A 33 -0.84 16.08 1.77
C LEU A 33 0.59 15.88 1.20
N CYS A 34 1.08 16.86 0.45
CA CYS A 34 2.47 16.91 -0.01
C CYS A 34 3.42 17.12 1.17
N LEU A 35 4.43 16.26 1.25
CA LEU A 35 5.52 16.45 2.21
C LEU A 35 6.35 17.67 1.79
N SER A 36 6.61 18.54 2.76
CA SER A 36 7.58 19.61 2.63
C SER A 36 8.99 19.05 2.38
N SER A 37 9.88 19.88 1.84
CA SER A 37 11.28 19.49 1.64
C SER A 37 11.94 19.00 2.94
N ASP A 38 11.67 19.67 4.06
CA ASP A 38 12.23 19.29 5.37
C ASP A 38 11.74 17.92 5.85
N GLU A 39 10.47 17.60 5.62
CA GLU A 39 9.90 16.29 5.94
C GLU A 39 10.51 15.20 5.06
N LYS A 40 10.64 15.45 3.74
CA LYS A 40 11.28 14.53 2.79
C LYS A 40 12.73 14.24 3.21
N THR A 41 13.50 15.28 3.52
CA THR A 41 14.89 15.15 3.99
C THR A 41 14.97 14.38 5.32
N THR A 42 14.05 14.63 6.25
CA THR A 42 14.00 13.93 7.55
C THR A 42 13.74 12.44 7.36
N ILE A 43 12.78 12.08 6.50
CA ILE A 43 12.48 10.69 6.17
C ILE A 43 13.70 10.04 5.51
N ALA A 44 14.27 10.66 4.49
CA ALA A 44 15.44 10.11 3.79
C ALA A 44 16.62 9.85 4.74
N LYS A 45 16.93 10.82 5.62
CA LYS A 45 17.98 10.67 6.65
C LYS A 45 17.69 9.53 7.62
N THR A 46 16.43 9.37 8.03
CA THR A 46 16.00 8.34 8.99
C THR A 46 16.18 6.92 8.43
N TYR A 47 15.81 6.71 7.17
CA TYR A 47 15.76 5.35 6.60
C TYR A 47 17.01 4.97 5.79
N ILE A 48 17.61 5.91 5.05
CA ILE A 48 18.63 5.58 4.04
C ILE A 48 20.05 5.85 4.55
N SER A 49 20.20 6.78 5.49
CA SER A 49 21.44 7.07 6.24
C SER A 49 22.73 7.12 5.38
N THR A 50 22.66 7.77 4.22
CA THR A 50 23.81 8.07 3.35
C THR A 50 24.20 9.55 3.41
N ASN A 51 25.34 9.89 2.79
CA ASN A 51 25.96 11.22 2.80
C ASN A 51 24.94 12.36 2.53
N VAL A 52 24.86 13.34 3.43
CA VAL A 52 23.77 14.35 3.48
C VAL A 52 23.58 15.12 2.17
N LYS A 53 24.67 15.37 1.42
CA LYS A 53 24.61 16.14 0.16
C LYS A 53 23.83 15.45 -0.96
N ASP A 54 23.91 14.12 -1.05
CA ASP A 54 23.18 13.37 -2.08
C ASP A 54 21.69 13.26 -1.71
N ILE A 55 21.38 13.20 -0.41
CA ILE A 55 20.01 13.17 0.12
C ILE A 55 19.29 14.49 -0.13
N ASP A 56 19.94 15.63 0.10
CA ASP A 56 19.30 16.93 -0.09
C ASP A 56 18.90 17.12 -1.59
N ASP A 57 19.79 16.81 -2.53
CA ASP A 57 19.51 16.84 -3.98
C ASP A 57 18.38 15.86 -4.38
N LEU A 58 18.41 14.64 -3.85
CA LEU A 58 17.34 13.66 -4.11
C LEU A 58 16.00 14.15 -3.54
N SER A 59 15.98 14.64 -2.30
CA SER A 59 14.75 15.01 -1.60
C SER A 59 14.01 16.19 -2.25
N GLN A 60 14.74 17.06 -2.95
CA GLN A 60 14.16 18.15 -3.72
C GLN A 60 13.60 17.69 -5.07
N ASN A 61 14.13 16.62 -5.64
CA ASN A 61 13.83 16.18 -7.01
C ASN A 61 13.09 14.84 -7.08
N SER A 62 12.73 14.25 -5.94
CA SER A 62 12.12 12.93 -5.84
C SER A 62 11.10 12.85 -4.71
N GLU A 63 10.28 11.80 -4.74
CA GLU A 63 9.28 11.57 -3.70
C GLU A 63 9.84 10.65 -2.62
N PHE A 64 9.77 11.07 -1.36
CA PHE A 64 10.25 10.33 -0.20
C PHE A 64 9.11 10.06 0.76
N PHE A 65 8.89 8.79 1.06
CA PHE A 65 7.97 8.37 2.11
C PHE A 65 8.51 7.09 2.76
N PRO A 66 8.19 6.84 4.05
CA PRO A 66 8.75 5.73 4.81
C PRO A 66 8.66 4.38 4.09
N LEU A 67 7.49 4.05 3.52
CA LEU A 67 7.28 2.79 2.80
C LEU A 67 8.17 2.65 1.55
N LEU A 68 8.46 3.72 0.78
CA LEU A 68 9.40 3.61 -0.35
C LEU A 68 10.80 3.32 0.15
N CYS A 69 11.18 3.97 1.24
CA CYS A 69 12.51 3.81 1.81
C CYS A 69 12.68 2.39 2.34
N SER A 70 11.69 1.85 3.04
CA SER A 70 11.68 0.44 3.47
C SER A 70 11.81 -0.51 2.28
N LEU A 71 11.01 -0.33 1.21
CA LEU A 71 11.10 -1.15 0.01
C LEU A 71 12.47 -1.04 -0.68
N TYR A 72 13.07 0.14 -0.74
CA TYR A 72 14.40 0.33 -1.30
C TYR A 72 15.46 -0.47 -0.53
N LEU A 73 15.41 -0.43 0.80
CA LEU A 73 16.34 -1.16 1.67
C LEU A 73 16.17 -2.67 1.55
N GLU A 74 14.93 -3.16 1.43
CA GLU A 74 14.61 -4.58 1.28
C GLU A 74 15.02 -5.12 -0.08
N THR A 75 14.68 -4.41 -1.16
CA THR A 75 14.95 -4.84 -2.54
C THR A 75 16.40 -4.63 -2.96
N LYS A 76 17.18 -3.84 -2.19
CA LYS A 76 18.58 -3.49 -2.48
C LYS A 76 18.76 -2.99 -3.91
N HIS A 77 17.83 -2.15 -4.36
CA HIS A 77 17.84 -1.62 -5.72
C HIS A 77 19.16 -0.87 -5.99
N SER A 78 19.81 -1.17 -7.12
CA SER A 78 21.17 -0.68 -7.40
C SER A 78 21.22 0.82 -7.69
N ASP A 79 20.13 1.40 -8.21
CA ASP A 79 20.00 2.83 -8.48
C ASP A 79 18.91 3.45 -7.60
N MET A 80 19.34 4.31 -6.68
CA MET A 80 18.46 5.08 -5.79
C MET A 80 17.66 6.14 -6.56
N LYS A 81 18.30 6.90 -7.47
CA LYS A 81 17.63 8.00 -8.17
C LYS A 81 16.51 7.47 -9.04
N GLU A 82 16.73 6.37 -9.75
CA GLU A 82 15.69 5.72 -10.56
C GLU A 82 14.50 5.26 -9.70
N PHE A 83 14.79 4.61 -8.57
CA PHE A 83 13.78 4.08 -7.65
C PHE A 83 12.86 5.16 -7.08
N PHE A 84 13.43 6.29 -6.64
CA PHE A 84 12.66 7.38 -6.01
C PHE A 84 12.03 8.37 -7.01
N ARG A 85 12.50 8.40 -8.27
CA ARG A 85 11.97 9.32 -9.30
C ARG A 85 10.61 8.89 -9.84
N ASN A 86 10.32 7.59 -9.84
CA ASN A 86 9.03 7.08 -10.31
C ASN A 86 8.45 6.05 -9.31
N PRO A 87 7.96 6.51 -8.14
CA PRO A 87 7.44 5.62 -7.11
C PRO A 87 6.30 4.73 -7.61
N PHE A 88 5.57 5.17 -8.64
CA PHE A 88 4.51 4.39 -9.26
C PHE A 88 4.99 3.07 -9.83
N VAL A 89 6.08 3.10 -10.61
CA VAL A 89 6.62 1.90 -11.25
C VAL A 89 7.04 0.90 -10.18
N VAL A 90 7.72 1.37 -9.13
CA VAL A 90 8.13 0.52 -8.00
C VAL A 90 6.94 -0.20 -7.37
N TYR A 91 5.88 0.53 -7.02
CA TYR A 91 4.71 -0.11 -6.41
C TYR A 91 3.96 -1.03 -7.35
N LYS A 92 3.92 -0.69 -8.64
CA LYS A 92 3.31 -1.56 -9.66
C LYS A 92 4.08 -2.88 -9.73
N ASP A 93 5.40 -2.83 -9.80
CA ASP A 93 6.25 -4.02 -9.84
C ASP A 93 6.06 -4.88 -8.58
N GLU A 94 5.90 -4.28 -7.41
CA GLU A 94 5.58 -5.02 -6.17
C GLU A 94 4.18 -5.67 -6.22
N LEU A 95 3.17 -4.97 -6.72
CA LEU A 95 1.84 -5.56 -6.91
C LEU A 95 1.85 -6.68 -7.96
N ASP A 96 2.67 -6.53 -9.01
CA ASP A 96 2.87 -7.57 -10.02
C ASP A 96 3.52 -8.81 -9.42
N LYS A 97 4.58 -8.66 -8.63
CA LYS A 97 5.21 -9.77 -7.89
C LYS A 97 4.22 -10.46 -6.94
N LEU A 98 3.39 -9.68 -6.24
CA LEU A 98 2.33 -10.24 -5.39
C LEU A 98 1.32 -11.03 -6.23
N SER A 99 0.87 -10.51 -7.37
CA SER A 99 -0.09 -11.22 -8.22
C SER A 99 0.48 -12.53 -8.78
N GLU A 100 1.78 -12.58 -9.05
CA GLU A 100 2.49 -13.76 -9.57
C GLU A 100 2.71 -14.85 -8.50
N ALA A 101 2.61 -14.49 -7.20
CA ALA A 101 2.72 -15.43 -6.09
C ALA A 101 1.47 -16.32 -5.89
N GLY A 102 0.51 -16.27 -6.81
CA GLY A 102 -0.72 -17.07 -6.76
C GLY A 102 -1.64 -16.65 -5.61
N ASP A 103 -2.37 -17.62 -5.05
CA ASP A 103 -3.40 -17.38 -4.02
C ASP A 103 -2.90 -16.56 -2.82
N GLU A 104 -1.66 -16.76 -2.38
CA GLU A 104 -1.12 -16.03 -1.22
C GLU A 104 -0.97 -14.53 -1.49
N GLY A 105 -0.36 -14.18 -2.62
CA GLY A 105 -0.17 -12.77 -2.95
C GLY A 105 -1.47 -12.09 -3.36
N ASN A 106 -2.38 -12.83 -3.95
CA ASN A 106 -3.76 -12.44 -4.16
C ASN A 106 -4.51 -12.09 -2.85
N TYR A 107 -4.33 -12.87 -1.77
CA TYR A 107 -4.86 -12.50 -0.45
C TYR A 107 -4.24 -11.21 0.08
N LYS A 108 -2.95 -10.96 -0.18
CA LYS A 108 -2.27 -9.71 0.19
C LYS A 108 -2.86 -8.53 -0.56
N ILE A 109 -3.07 -8.63 -1.87
CA ILE A 109 -3.70 -7.57 -2.69
C ILE A 109 -5.11 -7.25 -2.18
N CYS A 110 -5.95 -8.27 -1.95
CA CYS A 110 -7.29 -8.08 -1.41
C CYS A 110 -7.26 -7.42 -0.01
N SER A 111 -6.30 -7.80 0.83
CA SER A 111 -6.10 -7.22 2.16
C SER A 111 -5.70 -5.74 2.10
N LEU A 112 -4.84 -5.37 1.15
CA LEU A 112 -4.49 -3.97 0.90
C LEU A 112 -5.71 -3.16 0.45
N ALA A 113 -6.52 -3.71 -0.47
CA ALA A 113 -7.76 -3.08 -0.92
C ALA A 113 -8.76 -2.85 0.24
N LEU A 114 -8.89 -3.81 1.16
CA LEU A 114 -9.72 -3.63 2.36
C LEU A 114 -9.21 -2.48 3.25
N CYS A 115 -7.89 -2.38 3.47
CA CYS A 115 -7.33 -1.27 4.25
C CYS A 115 -7.63 0.08 3.60
N VAL A 116 -7.56 0.13 2.27
CA VAL A 116 -7.88 1.32 1.46
C VAL A 116 -9.34 1.73 1.66
N LEU A 117 -10.28 0.79 1.54
CA LEU A 117 -11.73 1.06 1.62
C LEU A 117 -12.20 1.49 2.99
N PHE A 118 -11.64 0.89 4.03
CA PHE A 118 -11.95 1.26 5.39
C PHE A 118 -11.10 2.43 5.90
N ASN A 119 -10.45 3.16 4.99
CA ASN A 119 -9.59 4.30 5.30
C ASN A 119 -8.64 4.00 6.48
N ASN A 120 -8.00 2.83 6.44
CA ASN A 120 -7.04 2.38 7.45
C ASN A 120 -7.65 2.23 8.87
N GLN A 121 -8.96 1.97 8.97
CA GLN A 121 -9.66 1.65 10.23
C GLN A 121 -10.08 0.17 10.31
N LEU A 122 -9.39 -0.70 9.57
CA LEU A 122 -9.71 -2.11 9.50
C LEU A 122 -9.33 -2.81 10.81
N GLU A 123 -10.32 -3.26 11.59
CA GLU A 123 -10.07 -3.88 12.89
C GLU A 123 -9.97 -5.42 12.80
N GLU A 124 -9.05 -6.01 13.57
CA GLU A 124 -8.89 -7.47 13.65
C GLU A 124 -10.18 -8.22 13.99
N LYS A 125 -11.01 -7.61 14.84
CA LYS A 125 -12.26 -8.22 15.32
C LYS A 125 -13.24 -8.51 14.17
N TRP A 126 -13.12 -7.80 13.04
CA TRP A 126 -13.99 -8.01 11.88
C TRP A 126 -13.74 -9.37 11.20
N PHE A 127 -12.50 -9.88 11.29
CA PHE A 127 -12.13 -11.20 10.78
C PHE A 127 -12.44 -12.34 11.76
N GLN A 128 -12.78 -12.00 13.01
CA GLN A 128 -13.09 -12.95 14.08
C GLN A 128 -14.60 -13.13 14.28
N GLY A 129 -15.41 -12.81 13.27
CA GLY A 129 -16.87 -12.97 13.32
C GLY A 129 -17.62 -11.86 14.08
N LYS A 130 -16.92 -10.82 14.57
CA LYS A 130 -17.53 -9.67 15.29
C LYS A 130 -17.82 -8.48 14.38
N ALA A 131 -17.72 -8.65 13.06
CA ALA A 131 -18.13 -7.64 12.09
C ALA A 131 -19.66 -7.46 12.10
N THR A 132 -20.12 -6.23 11.91
CA THR A 132 -21.53 -5.93 11.60
C THR A 132 -21.91 -6.51 10.24
N ASP A 133 -23.20 -6.64 9.94
CA ASP A 133 -23.65 -7.15 8.63
C ASP A 133 -23.16 -6.28 7.47
N GLU A 134 -23.16 -4.97 7.65
CA GLU A 134 -22.60 -4.01 6.68
C GLU A 134 -21.10 -4.25 6.45
N GLN A 135 -20.31 -4.37 7.52
CA GLN A 135 -18.87 -4.67 7.41
C GLN A 135 -18.64 -6.03 6.75
N ARG A 136 -19.46 -7.03 7.08
CA ARG A 136 -19.40 -8.36 6.45
C ARG A 136 -19.68 -8.26 4.96
N GLN A 137 -20.68 -7.50 4.57
CA GLN A 137 -21.06 -7.32 3.17
C GLN A 137 -19.94 -6.63 2.40
N ILE A 138 -19.41 -5.51 2.91
CA ILE A 138 -18.29 -4.80 2.26
C ILE A 138 -17.07 -5.72 2.09
N ILE A 139 -16.73 -6.52 3.12
CA ILE A 139 -15.63 -7.49 3.01
C ILE A 139 -15.90 -8.51 1.91
N ASN A 140 -17.12 -9.06 1.86
CA ASN A 140 -17.50 -10.05 0.85
C ASN A 140 -17.49 -9.46 -0.56
N ASP A 141 -18.09 -8.27 -0.74
CA ASP A 141 -18.12 -7.54 -2.01
C ASP A 141 -16.70 -7.21 -2.48
N THR A 142 -15.81 -6.85 -1.55
CA THR A 142 -14.40 -6.60 -1.87
C THR A 142 -13.69 -7.87 -2.32
N CYS A 143 -13.96 -9.01 -1.67
CA CYS A 143 -13.40 -10.30 -2.07
C CYS A 143 -13.93 -10.73 -3.44
N GLU A 144 -15.23 -10.58 -3.68
CA GLU A 144 -15.88 -10.90 -4.96
C GLU A 144 -15.39 -10.01 -6.09
N ALA A 145 -15.24 -8.70 -5.84
CA ALA A 145 -14.64 -7.76 -6.78
C ALA A 145 -13.20 -8.16 -7.13
N CYS A 146 -12.45 -8.71 -6.16
CA CYS A 146 -11.13 -9.28 -6.37
C CYS A 146 -11.16 -10.69 -7.02
N GLU A 147 -12.30 -11.18 -7.48
CA GLU A 147 -12.54 -12.51 -8.05
C GLU A 147 -12.28 -13.68 -7.08
N PHE A 148 -12.29 -13.40 -5.76
CA PHE A 148 -12.12 -14.43 -4.74
C PHE A 148 -13.44 -14.80 -4.06
N ASN A 149 -14.10 -15.81 -4.62
CA ASN A 149 -15.29 -16.38 -4.00
C ASN A 149 -14.90 -17.26 -2.80
N GLY A 150 -15.36 -16.88 -1.60
CA GLY A 150 -15.29 -17.73 -0.41
C GLY A 150 -13.94 -17.73 0.33
N ILE A 151 -13.17 -16.64 0.30
CA ILE A 151 -11.93 -16.57 1.09
C ILE A 151 -12.24 -16.77 2.57
N PRO A 152 -11.55 -17.70 3.27
CA PRO A 152 -11.64 -17.76 4.72
C PRO A 152 -11.11 -16.46 5.31
N LYS A 153 -11.92 -15.75 6.11
CA LYS A 153 -11.53 -14.49 6.79
C LYS A 153 -10.21 -14.62 7.58
N ALA A 154 -9.90 -15.82 8.07
CA ALA A 154 -8.63 -16.15 8.69
C ALA A 154 -7.42 -15.97 7.76
N LYS A 155 -7.54 -16.29 6.46
CA LYS A 155 -6.49 -16.08 5.45
C LYS A 155 -6.27 -14.60 5.14
N LEU A 156 -7.35 -13.81 5.06
CA LEU A 156 -7.25 -12.34 4.93
C LEU A 156 -6.54 -11.73 6.14
N LYS A 157 -6.93 -12.13 7.36
CA LYS A 157 -6.25 -11.70 8.57
C LYS A 157 -4.76 -12.06 8.54
N LYS A 158 -4.43 -13.31 8.17
CA LYS A 158 -3.04 -13.75 8.07
C LYS A 158 -2.26 -12.92 7.05
N ALA A 159 -2.87 -12.61 5.89
CA ALA A 159 -2.24 -11.77 4.88
C ALA A 159 -1.99 -10.35 5.40
N LEU A 160 -2.95 -9.74 6.11
CA LEU A 160 -2.75 -8.46 6.81
C LEU A 160 -1.57 -8.54 7.78
N ASP A 161 -1.53 -9.56 8.64
CA ASP A 161 -0.44 -9.72 9.60
C ASP A 161 0.94 -9.85 8.92
N THR A 162 1.02 -10.43 7.72
CA THR A 162 2.29 -10.52 6.96
C THR A 162 2.70 -9.23 6.25
N LEU A 163 1.79 -8.25 6.15
CA LEU A 163 2.06 -6.94 5.53
C LEU A 163 2.49 -5.90 6.56
N ASP A 164 2.41 -6.23 7.86
CA ASP A 164 2.77 -5.34 8.97
C ASP A 164 4.25 -4.97 8.96
N GLY A 165 4.55 -3.68 9.10
CA GLY A 165 5.90 -3.13 8.99
C GLY A 165 6.36 -2.85 7.56
N THR A 166 5.65 -3.35 6.55
CA THR A 166 5.90 -3.03 5.13
C THR A 166 4.82 -2.08 4.62
N PHE A 167 3.62 -2.59 4.34
CA PHE A 167 2.54 -1.82 3.71
C PHE A 167 1.50 -1.30 4.70
N ILE A 168 1.45 -1.89 5.88
CA ILE A 168 0.53 -1.52 6.95
C ILE A 168 1.27 -1.45 8.28
N CYS A 169 0.71 -0.71 9.23
CA CYS A 169 1.13 -0.67 10.63
C CYS A 169 -0.02 -1.15 11.50
N LYS A 170 0.22 -2.16 12.33
CA LYS A 170 -0.77 -2.68 13.26
C LYS A 170 -0.63 -2.04 14.63
N GLN A 171 -1.67 -1.33 15.07
CA GLN A 171 -1.71 -0.68 16.38
C GLN A 171 -3.03 -0.96 17.09
N ASN A 172 -2.96 -1.49 18.31
CA ASN A 172 -4.14 -1.79 19.14
C ASN A 172 -5.21 -2.64 18.42
N GLY A 173 -4.79 -3.59 17.57
CA GLY A 173 -5.70 -4.44 16.80
C GLY A 173 -6.35 -3.74 15.60
N ILE A 174 -5.85 -2.58 15.20
CA ILE A 174 -6.28 -1.83 14.01
C ILE A 174 -5.14 -1.85 13.00
N TYR A 175 -5.44 -2.24 11.76
CA TYR A 175 -4.52 -2.17 10.63
C TYR A 175 -4.59 -0.79 10.00
N ARG A 176 -3.46 -0.08 9.98
CA ARG A 176 -3.30 1.28 9.46
C ARG A 176 -2.23 1.34 8.36
N ARG A 177 -2.06 2.47 7.68
CA ARG A 177 -0.85 2.74 6.89
C ARG A 177 0.22 3.38 7.75
#